data_AF-A0A357F7V0-F1
#
_entry.id   AF-A0A357F7V0-F1
#
_cell.length_a   1.000
_cell.length_b   1.000
_cell.length_c   1.000
_cell.angle_alpha   90.00
_cell.angle_beta   90.00
_cell.angle_gamma   90.00
#
_symmetry.space_group_name_H-M   'P 1'
#
loop_
_entity.id
_entity.type
_entity.pdbx_description
1 polymer ?
#
loop_
_entity_poly.entity_id
_entity_poly.type
_entity_poly.pdbx_seq_one_letter_code
_entity_poly.pdbx_strand_id
1 'polypeptide(L)'
;MPLEFYRQSVNGQKQSSAAVPEILFMVEELNFPSKSLQAFCESVAKSYLLDLKKEGVKIRKQLISEWREKWKSQSLSTEEQHTLDSIFSEFKQTFRTNPENFNQTMIERIQQLNKQLHFILPHERRAYENFEQQHFTHYIRSVKNKLEEISALSGFIEELHELLNQAPETADMEGVGVQIRTCMQELRKDKKVIQFYVPDMPQNLELKRIRQRFPLSLIKMLPSGTPLKEWSKEIKRLEKNYAESIYSKLYAALHSLSEWTLALQEKKTDSFKESADGQRLKKLLPVLKYRAPALEGLQSTLGVMLDLSEQSLPKTRDNETPRQLVPLDEFSKAWSYFISSILTMQYYQQSSASATLPQGFRTENYLKSILEFVDQQCSRGINHFHIVKLLWLVYKEKGTDALPFLLYCVQKPQDILRYTLHLTMRPQTENSSLEKRLEKLPQYRDAWIAAYQNRLNESGN
;
A
#
# COMPACT_ATOMS: atom_id res chain seq x y z
N MET A 1 -6.69 11.63 -7.74
CA MET A 1 -6.86 10.80 -6.53
C MET A 1 -5.77 9.74 -6.53
N PRO A 2 -4.97 9.59 -5.45
CA PRO A 2 -3.96 8.54 -5.35
C PRO A 2 -4.53 7.13 -5.57
N LEU A 3 -3.67 6.18 -5.97
CA LEU A 3 -4.00 4.75 -6.16
C LEU A 3 -4.64 4.07 -4.93
N GLU A 4 -4.51 4.71 -3.77
CA GLU A 4 -5.03 4.31 -2.46
C GLU A 4 -6.54 4.02 -2.44
N PHE A 5 -7.31 4.56 -3.41
CA PHE A 5 -8.77 4.42 -3.47
C PHE A 5 -9.27 3.19 -4.24
N TYR A 6 -8.37 2.39 -4.83
CA TYR A 6 -8.76 1.40 -5.85
C TYR A 6 -8.75 -0.05 -5.39
N ARG A 7 -8.25 -0.35 -4.19
CA ARG A 7 -8.22 -1.72 -3.66
C ARG A 7 -9.61 -2.17 -3.24
N GLN A 8 -10.39 -2.71 -4.17
CA GLN A 8 -11.55 -3.56 -3.88
C GLN A 8 -11.66 -4.68 -4.92
N SER A 9 -11.66 -5.92 -4.46
CA SER A 9 -12.31 -7.04 -5.15
C SER A 9 -12.64 -8.15 -4.16
N VAL A 10 -13.92 -8.32 -3.82
CA VAL A 10 -14.55 -9.65 -3.81
C VAL A 10 -16.04 -9.48 -4.11
N ASN A 11 -16.47 -9.87 -5.32
CA ASN A 11 -17.88 -10.00 -5.69
C ASN A 11 -18.29 -11.48 -5.66
N GLY A 12 -18.02 -12.11 -4.53
CA GLY A 12 -18.52 -13.40 -4.13
C GLY A 12 -18.76 -13.32 -2.64
N GLN A 13 -19.73 -14.07 -2.12
CA GLN A 13 -19.80 -14.34 -0.68
C GLN A 13 -18.55 -15.14 -0.26
N LYS A 14 -17.36 -14.54 -0.29
CA LYS A 14 -16.25 -15.06 0.50
C LYS A 14 -16.69 -14.87 1.94
N GLN A 15 -16.86 -15.97 2.65
CA GLN A 15 -16.77 -15.89 4.11
C GLN A 15 -15.45 -15.17 4.40
N SER A 16 -15.51 -14.04 5.11
CA SER A 16 -14.31 -13.43 5.68
C SER A 16 -13.57 -14.51 6.46
N SER A 17 -12.34 -14.75 6.04
CA SER A 17 -11.34 -15.60 6.69
C SER A 17 -10.15 -14.71 6.99
N ALA A 18 -9.70 -14.72 8.24
CA ALA A 18 -8.45 -14.09 8.64
C ALA A 18 -7.42 -15.19 8.87
N ALA A 19 -6.18 -14.97 8.43
CA ALA A 19 -5.09 -15.88 8.76
C ALA A 19 -4.75 -15.79 10.26
N VAL A 20 -4.13 -16.82 10.83
CA VAL A 20 -3.74 -16.85 12.24
C VAL A 20 -2.99 -15.58 12.70
N PRO A 21 -1.99 -15.05 11.97
CA PRO A 21 -1.33 -13.81 12.37
C PRO A 21 -2.28 -12.62 12.49
N GLU A 22 -3.24 -12.52 11.57
CA GLU A 22 -4.23 -11.43 11.53
C GLU A 22 -5.19 -11.53 12.72
N ILE A 23 -5.62 -12.74 13.07
CA ILE A 23 -6.43 -13.00 14.27
C ILE A 23 -5.67 -12.59 15.52
N LEU A 24 -4.40 -13.00 15.65
CA LEU A 24 -3.56 -12.66 16.80
C LEU A 24 -3.33 -11.14 16.93
N PHE A 25 -3.00 -10.47 15.82
CA PHE A 25 -2.84 -9.02 15.80
C PHE A 25 -4.13 -8.29 16.17
N MET A 26 -5.27 -8.70 15.60
CA MET A 26 -6.57 -8.12 15.91
C MET A 26 -6.92 -8.27 17.41
N VAL A 27 -6.69 -9.46 17.98
CA VAL A 27 -6.95 -9.74 19.41
C VAL A 27 -6.07 -8.86 20.30
N GLU A 28 -4.83 -8.63 19.92
CA GLU A 28 -3.86 -7.82 20.66
C GLU A 28 -4.17 -6.31 20.54
N GLU A 29 -4.36 -5.81 19.32
CA GLU A 29 -4.59 -4.39 19.01
C GLU A 29 -5.92 -3.87 19.56
N LEU A 30 -6.98 -4.69 19.50
CA LEU A 30 -8.30 -4.33 19.99
C LEU A 30 -8.53 -4.72 21.45
N ASN A 31 -7.59 -5.45 22.07
CA ASN A 31 -7.81 -6.12 23.36
C ASN A 31 -9.16 -6.88 23.39
N PHE A 32 -9.52 -7.54 22.28
CA PHE A 32 -10.86 -8.09 22.06
C PHE A 32 -11.27 -9.07 23.18
N PRO A 33 -12.44 -8.89 23.84
CA PRO A 33 -12.88 -9.75 24.93
C PRO A 33 -13.56 -11.03 24.39
N SER A 34 -12.76 -11.97 23.89
CA SER A 34 -13.25 -13.27 23.43
C SER A 34 -13.50 -14.25 24.57
N LYS A 35 -14.65 -14.95 24.53
CA LYS A 35 -15.01 -16.02 25.48
C LYS A 35 -14.12 -17.24 25.28
N SER A 36 -13.87 -17.62 24.02
CA SER A 36 -12.98 -18.73 23.67
C SER A 36 -11.55 -18.48 24.18
N LEU A 37 -11.03 -17.27 23.99
CA LEU A 37 -9.71 -16.91 24.52
C LEU A 37 -9.68 -16.95 26.05
N GLN A 38 -10.72 -16.41 26.72
CA GLN A 38 -10.82 -16.42 28.17
C GLN A 38 -10.86 -17.85 28.73
N ALA A 39 -11.66 -18.73 28.14
CA ALA A 39 -11.76 -20.14 28.54
C ALA A 39 -10.41 -20.85 28.38
N PHE A 40 -9.67 -20.57 27.31
CA PHE A 40 -8.33 -21.11 27.12
C PHE A 40 -7.34 -20.57 28.17
N CYS A 41 -7.36 -19.26 28.45
CA CYS A 41 -6.55 -18.68 29.52
C CYS A 41 -6.90 -19.27 30.91
N GLU A 42 -8.17 -19.58 31.19
CA GLU A 42 -8.61 -20.26 32.40
C GLU A 42 -8.07 -21.68 32.50
N SER A 43 -8.05 -22.42 31.38
CA SER A 43 -7.48 -23.77 31.30
C SER A 43 -5.97 -23.74 31.61
N VAL A 44 -5.24 -22.81 30.99
CA VAL A 44 -3.80 -22.60 31.23
C VAL A 44 -3.53 -22.16 32.66
N ALA A 45 -4.30 -21.20 33.20
CA ALA A 45 -4.13 -20.77 34.58
C ALA A 45 -4.31 -21.95 35.57
N LYS A 46 -5.29 -22.83 35.32
CA LYS A 46 -5.50 -24.03 36.13
C LYS A 46 -4.36 -25.04 36.02
N SER A 47 -3.84 -25.29 34.81
CA SER A 47 -2.75 -26.26 34.61
C SER A 47 -1.44 -25.82 35.27
N TYR A 48 -1.19 -24.51 35.35
CA TYR A 48 0.01 -23.93 35.96
C TYR A 48 -0.21 -23.38 37.38
N LEU A 49 -1.39 -23.60 37.99
CA LEU A 49 -1.75 -23.09 39.33
C LEU A 49 -1.60 -21.56 39.49
N LEU A 50 -1.89 -20.80 38.44
CA LEU A 50 -1.81 -19.34 38.41
C LEU A 50 -3.14 -18.68 38.79
N ASP A 51 -3.07 -17.52 39.44
CA ASP A 51 -4.26 -16.71 39.77
C ASP A 51 -4.67 -15.84 38.56
N LEU A 52 -5.72 -16.25 37.84
CA LEU A 52 -6.24 -15.53 36.68
C LEU A 52 -6.60 -14.07 36.98
N LYS A 53 -7.10 -13.76 38.18
CA LYS A 53 -7.49 -12.38 38.52
C LYS A 53 -6.28 -11.45 38.63
N LYS A 54 -5.12 -11.99 39.03
CA LYS A 54 -3.88 -11.23 39.15
C LYS A 54 -3.02 -11.29 37.89
N GLU A 55 -3.02 -12.43 37.21
CA GLU A 55 -2.07 -12.74 36.14
C GLU A 55 -2.69 -12.83 34.75
N GLY A 56 -4.01 -12.73 34.61
CA GLY A 56 -4.71 -12.95 33.34
C GLY A 56 -4.20 -12.12 32.16
N VAL A 57 -3.82 -10.86 32.39
CA VAL A 57 -3.23 -10.01 31.34
C VAL A 57 -1.85 -10.53 30.89
N LYS A 58 -1.04 -11.02 31.83
CA LYS A 58 0.29 -11.59 31.52
C LYS A 58 0.13 -12.91 30.78
N ILE A 59 -0.75 -13.79 31.26
CA ILE A 59 -1.09 -15.08 30.62
C ILE A 59 -1.54 -14.84 29.18
N ARG A 60 -2.48 -13.93 28.96
CA ARG A 60 -2.97 -13.57 27.62
C ARG A 60 -1.84 -13.12 26.69
N LYS A 61 -0.95 -12.24 27.16
CA LYS A 61 0.18 -11.75 26.35
C LYS A 61 1.19 -12.85 26.02
N GLN A 62 1.54 -13.67 27.00
CA GLN A 62 2.45 -14.81 26.78
C GLN A 62 1.86 -15.78 25.78
N LEU A 63 0.58 -16.12 25.93
CA LEU A 63 -0.12 -17.04 25.06
C LEU A 63 -0.21 -16.54 23.60
N ILE A 64 -0.53 -15.25 23.39
CA ILE A 64 -0.50 -14.66 22.05
C ILE A 64 0.91 -14.75 21.44
N SER A 65 1.95 -14.48 22.23
CA SER A 65 3.34 -14.60 21.79
C SER A 65 3.72 -16.05 21.45
N GLU A 66 3.33 -17.02 22.28
CA GLU A 66 3.58 -18.44 22.07
C GLU A 66 2.88 -18.94 20.81
N TRP A 67 1.61 -18.58 20.61
CA TRP A 67 0.86 -18.93 19.40
C TRP A 67 1.48 -18.31 18.14
N ARG A 68 2.03 -17.10 18.24
CA ARG A 68 2.76 -16.47 17.13
C ARG A 68 4.01 -17.24 16.75
N GLU A 69 4.79 -17.70 17.73
CA GLU A 69 5.99 -18.51 17.46
C GLU A 69 5.62 -19.91 16.96
N LYS A 70 4.64 -20.58 17.58
CA LYS A 70 4.11 -21.87 17.11
C LYS A 70 3.57 -21.79 15.69
N TRP A 71 2.94 -20.68 15.31
CA TRP A 71 2.50 -20.47 13.93
C TRP A 71 3.68 -20.40 12.96
N LYS A 72 4.73 -19.62 13.29
CA LYS A 72 5.94 -19.52 12.46
C LYS A 72 6.65 -20.87 12.28
N SER A 73 6.71 -21.68 13.34
CA SER A 73 7.28 -23.03 13.31
C SER A 73 6.32 -24.12 12.83
N GLN A 74 5.11 -23.76 12.38
CA GLN A 74 4.07 -24.68 11.91
C GLN A 74 3.70 -25.78 12.94
N SER A 75 3.75 -25.44 14.23
CA SER A 75 3.58 -26.36 15.35
C SER A 75 2.36 -26.05 16.23
N LEU A 76 1.36 -25.35 15.69
CA LEU A 76 0.08 -25.14 16.36
C LEU A 76 -0.70 -26.45 16.45
N SER A 77 -1.24 -26.75 17.63
CA SER A 77 -2.11 -27.91 17.81
C SER A 77 -3.49 -27.70 17.18
N THR A 78 -4.21 -28.79 16.93
CA THR A 78 -5.60 -28.73 16.42
C THR A 78 -6.53 -27.98 17.37
N GLU A 79 -6.34 -28.10 18.69
CA GLU A 79 -7.11 -27.36 19.69
C GLU A 79 -6.85 -25.85 19.64
N GLU A 80 -5.58 -25.46 19.47
CA GLU A 80 -5.19 -24.05 19.32
C GLU A 80 -5.77 -23.45 18.03
N GLN A 81 -5.74 -24.18 16.92
CA GLN A 81 -6.36 -23.76 15.66
C GLN A 81 -7.88 -23.58 15.82
N HIS A 82 -8.58 -24.55 16.40
CA HIS A 82 -10.02 -24.43 16.67
C HIS A 82 -10.37 -23.26 17.60
N THR A 83 -9.51 -22.97 18.58
CA THR A 83 -9.68 -21.82 19.47
C THR A 83 -9.54 -20.51 18.71
N LEU A 84 -8.56 -20.38 17.82
CA LEU A 84 -8.36 -19.21 16.96
C LEU A 84 -9.54 -18.98 16.01
N ASP A 85 -10.07 -20.04 15.39
CA ASP A 85 -11.26 -19.97 14.54
C ASP A 85 -12.51 -19.52 15.31
N SER A 86 -12.64 -20.00 16.56
CA SER A 86 -13.73 -19.62 17.45
C SER A 86 -13.63 -18.15 17.87
N ILE A 87 -12.42 -17.68 18.23
CA ILE A 87 -12.15 -16.26 18.52
C ILE A 87 -12.57 -15.38 17.34
N PHE A 88 -12.18 -15.75 16.12
CA PHE A 88 -12.51 -14.96 14.94
C PHE A 88 -14.02 -14.99 14.62
N SER A 89 -14.69 -16.11 14.86
CA SER A 89 -16.15 -16.23 14.70
C SER A 89 -16.91 -15.35 15.69
N GLU A 90 -16.48 -15.31 16.96
CA GLU A 90 -17.00 -14.40 17.98
C GLU A 90 -16.79 -12.93 17.59
N PHE A 91 -15.62 -12.60 17.06
CA PHE A 91 -15.32 -11.26 16.57
C PHE A 91 -16.27 -10.85 15.44
N LYS A 92 -16.44 -11.70 14.41
CA LYS A 92 -17.37 -11.44 13.30
C LYS A 92 -18.79 -11.16 13.78
N GLN A 93 -19.27 -11.95 14.75
CA GLN A 93 -20.62 -11.77 15.31
C GLN A 93 -20.73 -10.46 16.10
N THR A 94 -19.72 -10.13 16.90
CA THR A 94 -19.71 -8.91 17.71
C THR A 94 -19.62 -7.68 16.82
N PHE A 95 -18.76 -7.71 15.79
CA PHE A 95 -18.61 -6.62 14.82
C PHE A 95 -19.91 -6.35 14.05
N ARG A 96 -20.64 -7.41 13.65
CA ARG A 96 -21.95 -7.27 12.98
C ARG A 96 -23.02 -6.63 13.86
N THR A 97 -22.99 -6.90 15.16
CA THR A 97 -24.02 -6.42 16.10
C THR A 97 -23.71 -5.02 16.63
N ASN A 98 -22.44 -4.65 16.75
CA ASN A 98 -22.03 -3.34 17.26
C ASN A 98 -20.74 -2.83 16.57
N PRO A 99 -20.82 -2.39 15.31
CA PRO A 99 -19.64 -1.90 14.57
C PRO A 99 -19.10 -0.58 15.13
N GLU A 100 -19.95 0.27 15.71
CA GLU A 100 -19.58 1.61 16.19
C GLU A 100 -18.53 1.55 17.31
N ASN A 101 -18.65 0.62 18.25
CA ASN A 101 -17.66 0.43 19.32
C ASN A 101 -16.28 0.05 18.77
N PHE A 102 -16.23 -0.80 17.74
CA PHE A 102 -14.97 -1.14 17.08
C PHE A 102 -14.41 0.05 16.31
N ASN A 103 -15.27 0.81 15.64
CA ASN A 103 -14.84 1.99 14.90
C ASN A 103 -14.18 3.01 15.84
N GLN A 104 -14.81 3.29 16.99
CA GLN A 104 -14.26 4.21 17.99
C GLN A 104 -12.92 3.71 18.56
N THR A 105 -12.85 2.43 18.93
CA THR A 105 -11.60 1.80 19.41
C THR A 105 -10.48 1.94 18.38
N MET A 106 -10.79 1.76 17.09
CA MET A 106 -9.79 1.94 16.03
C MET A 106 -9.38 3.38 15.83
N ILE A 107 -10.31 4.33 15.88
CA ILE A 107 -9.98 5.76 15.79
C ILE A 107 -8.97 6.11 16.87
N GLU A 108 -9.24 5.73 18.12
CA GLU A 108 -8.34 5.98 19.25
C GLU A 108 -6.96 5.34 19.03
N ARG A 109 -6.94 4.09 18.55
CA ARG A 109 -5.69 3.39 18.29
C ARG A 109 -4.87 4.03 17.16
N ILE A 110 -5.51 4.41 16.06
CA ILE A 110 -4.89 5.15 14.95
C ILE A 110 -4.32 6.47 15.45
N GLN A 111 -5.10 7.23 16.23
CA GLN A 111 -4.66 8.51 16.79
C GLN A 111 -3.48 8.33 17.75
N GLN A 112 -3.47 7.26 18.56
CA GLN A 112 -2.36 6.94 19.46
C GLN A 112 -1.08 6.67 18.67
N LEU A 113 -1.13 5.84 17.62
CA LEU A 113 0.04 5.56 16.79
C LEU A 113 0.49 6.81 16.03
N ASN A 114 -0.46 7.60 15.51
CA ASN A 114 -0.15 8.83 14.80
C ASN A 114 0.49 9.90 15.70
N LYS A 115 0.14 9.94 17.00
CA LYS A 115 0.84 10.81 17.97
C LYS A 115 2.31 10.43 18.16
N GLN A 116 2.67 9.17 17.93
CA GLN A 116 4.05 8.68 18.07
C GLN A 116 4.85 8.79 16.78
N LEU A 117 4.20 8.64 15.63
CA LEU A 117 4.86 8.53 14.33
C LEU A 117 4.61 9.71 13.39
N HIS A 118 3.57 10.51 13.63
CA HIS A 118 3.12 11.61 12.78
C HIS A 118 3.04 11.22 11.29
N PHE A 119 2.36 10.11 11.00
CA PHE A 119 2.17 9.61 9.63
C PHE A 119 1.00 10.28 8.89
N ILE A 120 0.07 10.92 9.61
CA ILE A 120 -0.90 11.85 9.01
C ILE A 120 -0.30 13.25 9.13
N LEU A 121 0.08 13.81 7.99
CA LEU A 121 0.79 15.08 7.95
C LEU A 121 -0.16 16.27 8.16
N PRO A 122 0.34 17.42 8.65
CA PRO A 122 -0.49 18.60 8.91
C PRO A 122 -1.41 19.03 7.77
N HIS A 123 -0.94 18.96 6.52
CA HIS A 123 -1.74 19.35 5.36
C HIS A 123 -2.84 18.34 4.98
N GLU A 124 -2.75 17.10 5.47
CA GLU A 124 -3.71 16.02 5.21
C GLU A 124 -4.79 15.94 6.29
N ARG A 125 -4.52 16.50 7.47
CA ARG A 125 -5.31 16.34 8.69
C ARG A 125 -6.80 16.58 8.49
N ARG A 126 -7.19 17.68 7.83
CA ARG A 126 -8.60 18.02 7.58
C ARG A 126 -9.32 16.97 6.73
N ALA A 127 -8.63 16.36 5.76
CA ALA A 127 -9.21 15.30 4.94
C ALA A 127 -9.46 14.03 5.77
N TYR A 128 -8.51 13.67 6.63
CA TYR A 128 -8.65 12.54 7.54
C TYR A 128 -9.75 12.77 8.59
N GLU A 129 -9.83 13.96 9.18
CA GLU A 129 -10.92 14.35 10.10
C GLU A 129 -12.29 14.27 9.40
N ASN A 130 -12.38 14.69 8.14
CA ASN A 130 -13.62 14.57 7.37
C ASN A 130 -13.99 13.10 7.09
N PHE A 131 -13.02 12.27 6.69
CA PHE A 131 -13.27 10.84 6.48
C PHE A 131 -13.66 10.12 7.77
N GLU A 132 -13.01 10.44 8.89
CA GLU A 132 -13.34 9.91 10.21
C GLU A 132 -14.83 10.15 10.54
N GLN A 133 -15.34 11.35 10.27
CA GLN A 133 -16.72 11.74 10.57
C GLN A 133 -17.75 11.21 9.57
N GLN A 134 -17.45 11.26 8.26
CA GLN A 134 -18.44 11.02 7.21
C GLN A 134 -18.34 9.65 6.56
N HIS A 135 -17.14 9.05 6.52
CA HIS A 135 -16.84 7.88 5.71
C HIS A 135 -15.79 6.97 6.37
N PHE A 136 -16.16 6.33 7.48
CA PHE A 136 -15.25 5.52 8.29
C PHE A 136 -14.46 4.46 7.49
N THR A 137 -15.11 3.71 6.57
CA THR A 137 -14.42 2.73 5.71
C THR A 137 -13.30 3.36 4.86
N HIS A 138 -13.52 4.59 4.36
CA HIS A 138 -12.49 5.32 3.62
C HIS A 138 -11.36 5.77 4.55
N TYR A 139 -11.69 6.23 5.75
CA TYR A 139 -10.69 6.59 6.76
C TYR A 139 -9.74 5.42 7.07
N ILE A 140 -10.27 4.25 7.43
CA ILE A 140 -9.43 3.09 7.77
C ILE A 140 -8.64 2.56 6.58
N ARG A 141 -9.17 2.62 5.35
CA ARG A 141 -8.44 2.27 4.12
C ARG A 141 -7.26 3.20 3.87
N SER A 142 -7.50 4.50 3.94
CA SER A 142 -6.46 5.51 3.75
C SER A 142 -5.36 5.41 4.81
N VAL A 143 -5.71 5.06 6.05
CA VAL A 143 -4.70 4.79 7.08
C VAL A 143 -3.93 3.51 6.77
N LYS A 144 -4.60 2.40 6.47
CA LYS A 144 -3.96 1.11 6.14
C LYS A 144 -2.93 1.26 5.02
N ASN A 145 -3.28 1.96 3.94
CA ASN A 145 -2.36 2.17 2.82
C ASN A 145 -1.12 2.99 3.20
N LYS A 146 -1.27 4.00 4.05
CA LYS A 146 -0.11 4.75 4.58
C LYS A 146 0.80 3.85 5.41
N LEU A 147 0.22 3.02 6.28
CA LEU A 147 1.02 2.08 7.08
C LEU A 147 1.75 1.07 6.19
N GLU A 148 1.10 0.56 5.15
CA GLU A 148 1.73 -0.32 4.15
C GLU A 148 2.90 0.35 3.43
N GLU A 149 2.71 1.60 2.98
CA GLU A 149 3.79 2.37 2.35
C GLU A 149 4.98 2.54 3.31
N ILE A 150 4.71 2.90 4.56
CA ILE A 150 5.74 3.08 5.59
C ILE A 150 6.47 1.76 5.86
N SER A 151 5.74 0.65 5.97
CA SER A 151 6.30 -0.69 6.18
C SER A 151 7.17 -1.11 4.99
N ALA A 152 6.70 -0.90 3.75
CA ALA A 152 7.44 -1.22 2.54
C ALA A 152 8.73 -0.39 2.43
N LEU A 153 8.67 0.91 2.70
CA LEU A 153 9.85 1.79 2.72
C LEU A 153 10.83 1.39 3.83
N SER A 154 10.34 1.00 5.00
CA SER A 154 11.19 0.53 6.11
C SER A 154 11.89 -0.78 5.74
N GLY A 155 11.16 -1.75 5.17
CA GLY A 155 11.74 -3.01 4.69
C GLY A 155 12.78 -2.79 3.59
N PHE A 156 12.48 -1.91 2.63
CA PHE A 156 13.45 -1.53 1.59
C PHE A 156 14.74 -0.93 2.17
N ILE A 157 14.65 -0.07 3.19
CA ILE A 157 15.81 0.48 3.89
C ILE A 157 16.63 -0.62 4.59
N GLU A 158 15.96 -1.59 5.22
CA GLU A 158 16.62 -2.72 5.88
C GLU A 158 17.33 -3.62 4.87
N GLU A 159 16.67 -3.99 3.77
CA GLU A 159 17.24 -4.78 2.67
C GLU A 159 18.45 -4.08 2.03
N LEU A 160 18.35 -2.77 1.77
CA LEU A 160 19.47 -1.97 1.27
C LEU A 160 20.63 -1.92 2.26
N HIS A 161 20.34 -1.73 3.55
CA HIS A 161 21.37 -1.73 4.57
C HIS A 161 22.10 -3.08 4.64
N GLU A 162 21.38 -4.20 4.55
CA GLU A 162 21.98 -5.54 4.49
C GLU A 162 22.83 -5.74 3.23
N LEU A 163 22.30 -5.35 2.06
CA LEU A 163 23.01 -5.41 0.78
C LEU A 163 24.33 -4.63 0.83
N LEU A 164 24.32 -3.40 1.33
CA LEU A 164 25.51 -2.55 1.40
C LEU A 164 26.53 -3.05 2.43
N ASN A 165 26.07 -3.72 3.51
CA ASN A 165 26.97 -4.39 4.45
C ASN A 165 27.68 -5.61 3.85
N GLN A 166 26.99 -6.35 2.97
CA GLN A 166 27.56 -7.52 2.30
C GLN A 166 28.55 -7.14 1.18
N ALA A 167 28.58 -5.87 0.77
CA ALA A 167 29.47 -5.30 -0.24
C ALA A 167 29.70 -6.21 -1.48
N PRO A 168 28.63 -6.69 -2.15
CA PRO A 168 28.79 -7.58 -3.30
C PRO A 168 29.56 -6.88 -4.43
N GLU A 169 30.70 -7.46 -4.82
CA GLU A 169 31.60 -6.92 -5.87
C GLU A 169 30.91 -6.77 -7.24
N THR A 170 29.79 -7.47 -7.45
CA THR A 170 29.05 -7.55 -8.73
C THR A 170 27.75 -6.76 -8.75
N ALA A 171 27.36 -6.09 -7.67
CA ALA A 171 26.09 -5.37 -7.62
C ALA A 171 26.20 -3.98 -8.27
N ASP A 172 25.18 -3.61 -9.05
CA ASP A 172 25.05 -2.30 -9.68
C ASP A 172 24.72 -1.22 -8.63
N MET A 173 25.76 -0.68 -7.99
CA MET A 173 25.63 0.39 -6.99
C MET A 173 25.08 1.69 -7.58
N GLU A 174 25.28 1.94 -8.89
CA GLU A 174 24.74 3.11 -9.56
C GLU A 174 23.22 2.99 -9.69
N GLY A 175 22.74 1.84 -10.18
CA GLY A 175 21.33 1.51 -10.26
C GLY A 175 20.63 1.56 -8.90
N VAL A 176 21.26 1.00 -7.85
CA VAL A 176 20.76 1.09 -6.47
C VAL A 176 20.67 2.55 -6.02
N GLY A 177 21.70 3.35 -6.24
CA GLY A 177 21.69 4.78 -5.93
C GLY A 177 20.58 5.56 -6.67
N VAL A 178 20.32 5.22 -7.93
CA VAL A 178 19.23 5.82 -8.72
C VAL A 178 17.86 5.47 -8.13
N GLN A 179 17.65 4.22 -7.71
CA GLN A 179 16.39 3.78 -7.09
C GLN A 179 16.13 4.53 -5.77
N ILE A 180 17.15 4.65 -4.91
CA ILE A 180 17.06 5.41 -3.65
C ILE A 180 16.67 6.87 -3.93
N ARG A 181 17.38 7.53 -4.86
CA ARG A 181 17.11 8.93 -5.21
C ARG A 181 15.72 9.12 -5.83
N THR A 182 15.24 8.17 -6.62
CA THR A 182 13.89 8.17 -7.19
C THR A 182 12.83 8.11 -6.09
N CYS A 183 12.97 7.18 -5.15
CA CYS A 183 12.08 7.09 -3.99
C CYS A 183 12.07 8.40 -3.17
N MET A 184 13.24 9.01 -2.94
CA MET A 184 13.34 10.32 -2.28
C MET A 184 12.68 11.45 -3.08
N GLN A 185 12.72 11.41 -4.42
CA GLN A 185 12.00 12.37 -5.27
C GLN A 185 10.49 12.20 -5.14
N GLU A 186 9.97 10.96 -5.11
CA GLU A 186 8.56 10.67 -4.93
C GLU A 186 8.03 11.16 -3.57
N LEU A 187 8.75 10.90 -2.48
CA LEU A 187 8.41 11.41 -1.15
C LEU A 187 8.30 12.94 -1.11
N ARG A 188 9.14 13.65 -1.87
CA ARG A 188 9.07 15.13 -1.99
C ARG A 188 7.92 15.58 -2.88
N LYS A 189 7.72 14.91 -4.01
CA LYS A 189 6.64 15.21 -4.97
C LYS A 189 5.26 15.05 -4.34
N ASP A 190 5.10 14.01 -3.53
CA ASP A 190 3.88 13.73 -2.77
C ASP A 190 3.74 14.61 -1.52
N LYS A 191 4.68 15.52 -1.26
CA LYS A 191 4.73 16.40 -0.08
C LYS A 191 4.75 15.64 1.25
N LYS A 192 5.14 14.36 1.23
CA LYS A 192 5.35 13.54 2.43
C LYS A 192 6.53 14.04 3.26
N VAL A 193 7.48 14.68 2.60
CA VAL A 193 8.68 15.25 3.20
C VAL A 193 8.84 16.71 2.82
N ILE A 194 9.13 17.55 3.81
CA ILE A 194 9.58 18.93 3.62
C ILE A 194 11.06 18.97 3.99
N GLN A 195 11.92 19.01 2.98
CA GLN A 195 13.36 18.75 3.12
C GLN A 195 14.06 19.65 4.17
N PHE A 196 13.65 20.90 4.33
CA PHE A 196 14.23 21.82 5.31
C PHE A 196 13.76 21.62 6.76
N TYR A 197 12.76 20.76 6.99
CA TYR A 197 12.37 20.29 8.32
C TYR A 197 12.99 18.95 8.70
N VAL A 198 13.59 18.22 7.74
CA VAL A 198 14.27 16.96 8.05
C VAL A 198 15.53 17.26 8.87
N PRO A 199 15.65 16.71 10.10
CA PRO A 199 16.79 16.96 10.97
C PRO A 199 18.13 16.58 10.32
N ASP A 200 19.16 17.37 10.61
CA ASP A 200 20.55 17.13 10.22
C ASP A 200 20.80 16.99 8.71
N MET A 201 19.85 17.36 7.86
CA MET A 201 20.00 17.32 6.40
C MET A 201 20.75 18.55 5.87
N PRO A 202 21.63 18.38 4.86
CA PRO A 202 22.30 19.50 4.21
C PRO A 202 21.30 20.55 3.70
N GLN A 203 21.50 21.80 4.12
CA GLN A 203 20.65 22.93 3.71
C GLN A 203 21.38 23.79 2.68
N ASN A 204 20.97 23.71 1.42
CA ASN A 204 21.44 24.65 0.41
C ASN A 204 20.79 26.05 0.60
N LEU A 205 21.32 27.07 -0.07
CA LEU A 205 20.83 28.46 0.06
C LEU A 205 19.36 28.62 -0.36
N GLU A 206 18.91 27.81 -1.31
CA GLU A 206 17.53 27.81 -1.80
C GLU A 206 16.55 27.30 -0.72
N LEU A 207 16.84 26.17 -0.10
CA LEU A 207 16.06 25.60 1.00
C LEU A 207 15.98 26.55 2.20
N LYS A 208 17.08 27.26 2.51
CA LYS A 208 17.07 28.30 3.55
C LYS A 208 16.12 29.45 3.22
N ARG A 209 16.05 29.89 1.96
CA ARG A 209 15.11 30.93 1.50
C ARG A 209 13.65 30.44 1.54
N ILE A 210 13.39 29.20 1.13
CA ILE A 210 12.06 28.60 1.19
C ILE A 210 11.59 28.50 2.65
N ARG A 211 12.45 28.03 3.56
CA ARG A 211 12.16 27.93 4.99
C ARG A 211 11.72 29.26 5.61
N GLN A 212 12.30 30.38 5.20
CA GLN A 212 11.91 31.71 5.71
C GLN A 212 10.47 32.10 5.32
N ARG A 213 9.97 31.65 4.16
CA ARG A 213 8.63 31.98 3.65
C ARG A 213 7.57 30.94 4.02
N PHE A 214 7.98 29.73 4.37
CA PHE A 214 7.09 28.59 4.61
C PHE A 214 6.09 28.75 5.77
N PRO A 215 6.39 29.46 6.87
CA PRO A 215 5.43 29.68 7.96
C PRO A 215 4.09 30.29 7.48
N LEU A 216 4.10 31.09 6.41
CA LEU A 216 2.88 31.65 5.81
C LEU A 216 1.95 30.58 5.23
N SER A 217 2.51 29.46 4.74
CA SER A 217 1.72 28.32 4.25
C SER A 217 1.11 27.51 5.39
N LEU A 218 1.79 27.43 6.54
CA LEU A 218 1.31 26.74 7.74
C LEU A 218 0.14 27.44 8.40
N ILE A 219 0.02 28.77 8.26
CA ILE A 219 -1.14 29.53 8.76
C ILE A 219 -2.45 28.98 8.18
N LYS A 220 -2.46 28.57 6.89
CA LYS A 220 -3.65 27.99 6.25
C LYS A 220 -4.05 26.63 6.84
N MET A 221 -3.13 25.97 7.53
CA MET A 221 -3.30 24.65 8.14
C MET A 221 -3.68 24.74 9.63
N LEU A 222 -3.78 25.94 10.20
CA LEU A 222 -4.23 26.12 11.58
C LEU A 222 -5.67 25.60 11.77
N PRO A 223 -6.00 25.03 12.94
CA PRO A 223 -7.37 24.67 13.27
C PRO A 223 -8.30 25.89 13.22
N SER A 224 -9.49 25.71 12.66
CA SER A 224 -10.51 26.77 12.61
C SER A 224 -10.80 27.27 14.03
N GLY A 225 -10.79 28.60 14.22
CA GLY A 225 -11.02 29.22 15.52
C GLY A 225 -9.80 29.30 16.45
N THR A 226 -8.59 28.95 15.98
CA THR A 226 -7.37 29.12 16.79
C THR A 226 -7.13 30.61 17.07
N PRO A 227 -7.06 31.06 18.34
CA PRO A 227 -6.84 32.46 18.68
C PRO A 227 -5.48 32.97 18.20
N LEU A 228 -5.39 34.22 17.73
CA LEU A 228 -4.14 34.83 17.23
C LEU A 228 -2.95 34.67 18.18
N LYS A 229 -3.18 34.78 19.49
CA LYS A 229 -2.17 34.60 20.55
C LYS A 229 -1.54 33.20 20.57
N GLU A 230 -2.21 32.18 20.01
CA GLU A 230 -1.75 30.79 19.99
C GLU A 230 -1.12 30.37 18.65
N TRP A 231 -1.21 31.22 17.61
CA TRP A 231 -0.74 30.89 16.26
C TRP A 231 0.74 30.51 16.24
N SER A 232 1.60 31.24 16.96
CA SER A 232 3.04 30.94 17.02
C SER A 232 3.32 29.56 17.62
N LYS A 233 2.61 29.20 18.70
CA LYS A 233 2.72 27.90 19.36
C LYS A 233 2.26 26.78 18.43
N GLU A 234 1.14 27.00 17.75
CA GLU A 234 0.55 26.00 16.86
C GLU A 234 1.38 25.81 15.60
N ILE A 235 1.92 26.87 14.99
CA ILE A 235 2.86 26.77 13.87
C ILE A 235 4.07 25.93 14.27
N LYS A 236 4.70 26.21 15.43
CA LYS A 236 5.81 25.40 15.94
C LYS A 236 5.43 23.92 16.13
N ARG A 237 4.20 23.64 16.55
CA ARG A 237 3.68 22.27 16.64
C ARG A 237 3.60 21.61 15.27
N LEU A 238 3.12 22.31 14.24
CA LEU A 238 3.07 21.79 12.88
C LEU A 238 4.47 21.54 12.30
N GLU A 239 5.41 22.44 12.54
CA GLU A 239 6.81 22.26 12.14
C GLU A 239 7.44 21.03 12.79
N LYS A 240 7.20 20.86 14.10
CA LYS A 240 7.63 19.68 14.85
C LYS A 240 7.04 18.40 14.28
N ASN A 241 5.75 18.39 13.94
CA ASN A 241 5.10 17.22 13.33
C ASN A 241 5.75 16.83 12.00
N TYR A 242 6.13 17.79 11.15
CA TYR A 242 6.86 17.49 9.91
C TYR A 242 8.26 16.93 10.20
N ALA A 243 9.00 17.57 11.10
CA ALA A 243 10.37 17.18 11.44
C ALA A 243 10.44 15.79 12.09
N GLU A 244 9.50 15.48 12.98
CA GLU A 244 9.43 14.24 13.73
C GLU A 244 8.58 13.16 13.04
N SER A 245 8.05 13.41 11.85
CA SER A 245 7.32 12.40 11.08
C SER A 245 8.16 11.17 10.76
N ILE A 246 7.48 10.03 10.63
CA ILE A 246 8.10 8.79 10.14
C ILE A 246 8.66 8.97 8.74
N TYR A 247 7.99 9.75 7.88
CA TYR A 247 8.50 10.09 6.53
C TYR A 247 9.81 10.87 6.58
N SER A 248 9.97 11.80 7.52
CA SER A 248 11.24 12.51 7.75
C SER A 248 12.37 11.54 8.13
N LYS A 249 12.08 10.56 9.01
CA LYS A 249 13.05 9.52 9.40
C LYS A 249 13.41 8.59 8.22
N LEU A 250 12.42 8.14 7.45
CA LEU A 250 12.61 7.32 6.26
C LEU A 250 13.47 8.05 5.22
N TYR A 251 13.17 9.32 4.95
CA TYR A 251 13.93 10.15 4.02
C TYR A 251 15.38 10.36 4.46
N ALA A 252 15.61 10.59 5.76
CA ALA A 252 16.95 10.73 6.31
C ALA A 252 17.75 9.43 6.20
N ALA A 253 17.12 8.27 6.41
CA ALA A 253 17.78 6.97 6.23
C ALA A 253 18.11 6.70 4.75
N LEU A 254 17.17 6.99 3.82
CA LEU A 254 17.41 6.88 2.38
C LEU A 254 18.55 7.81 1.92
N HIS A 255 18.62 9.02 2.45
CA HIS A 255 19.75 9.91 2.17
C HIS A 255 21.07 9.30 2.60
N SER A 256 21.18 8.84 3.85
CA SER A 256 22.40 8.18 4.33
C SER A 256 22.78 6.94 3.49
N LEU A 257 21.80 6.15 3.06
CA LEU A 257 22.04 5.01 2.17
C LEU A 257 22.54 5.46 0.78
N SER A 258 21.98 6.53 0.22
CA SER A 258 22.49 7.12 -1.03
C SER A 258 23.96 7.55 -0.89
N GLU A 259 24.32 8.23 0.19
CA GLU A 259 25.71 8.62 0.45
C GLU A 259 26.63 7.41 0.61
N TRP A 260 26.14 6.33 1.21
CA TRP A 260 26.90 5.08 1.31
C TRP A 260 27.14 4.44 -0.07
N THR A 261 26.15 4.44 -0.98
CA THR A 261 26.36 3.93 -2.35
C THR A 261 27.47 4.69 -3.07
N LEU A 262 27.54 6.02 -2.91
CA LEU A 262 28.61 6.84 -3.48
C LEU A 262 29.96 6.53 -2.84
N ALA A 263 30.02 6.40 -1.51
CA ALA A 263 31.26 6.07 -0.81
C ALA A 263 31.81 4.69 -1.21
N LEU A 264 30.94 3.71 -1.48
CA LEU A 264 31.33 2.39 -1.99
C LEU A 264 31.94 2.48 -3.40
N GLN A 265 31.33 3.27 -4.29
CA GLN A 265 31.88 3.52 -5.63
C GLN A 265 33.26 4.20 -5.57
N GLU A 266 33.47 5.09 -4.61
CA GLU A 266 34.75 5.76 -4.36
C GLU A 266 35.77 4.92 -3.57
N LYS A 267 35.41 3.69 -3.15
CA LYS A 267 36.22 2.82 -2.26
C LYS A 267 36.59 3.48 -0.92
N LYS A 268 35.68 4.30 -0.37
CA LYS A 268 35.83 5.03 0.91
C LYS A 268 34.84 4.57 1.99
N THR A 269 34.51 3.27 2.00
CA THR A 269 33.46 2.69 2.86
C THR A 269 33.72 2.91 4.36
N ASP A 270 34.97 2.81 4.81
CA ASP A 270 35.30 3.01 6.23
C ASP A 270 35.11 4.48 6.65
N SER A 271 35.40 5.41 5.74
CA SER A 271 35.15 6.84 5.95
C SER A 271 33.65 7.15 6.08
N PHE A 272 32.77 6.42 5.37
CA PHE A 272 31.32 6.59 5.52
C PHE A 272 30.82 6.17 6.92
N LYS A 273 31.28 5.04 7.46
CA LYS A 273 30.81 4.54 8.77
C LYS A 273 31.12 5.53 9.91
N GLU A 274 32.22 6.27 9.80
CA GLU A 274 32.61 7.32 10.75
C GLU A 274 31.96 8.69 10.46
N SER A 275 31.39 8.88 9.27
CA SER A 275 30.72 10.12 8.88
C SER A 275 29.43 10.41 9.66
N ALA A 276 28.96 11.65 9.59
CA ALA A 276 27.68 12.06 10.17
C ALA A 276 26.51 11.23 9.58
N ASP A 277 26.54 10.89 8.29
CA ASP A 277 25.50 10.09 7.63
C ASP A 277 25.50 8.63 8.09
N GLY A 278 26.68 8.05 8.31
CA GLY A 278 26.82 6.70 8.88
C GLY A 278 26.27 6.63 10.31
N GLN A 279 26.61 7.60 11.16
CA GLN A 279 26.10 7.66 12.53
C GLN A 279 24.58 7.92 12.58
N ARG A 280 24.05 8.73 11.66
CA ARG A 280 22.61 8.97 11.50
C ARG A 280 21.87 7.68 11.15
N LEU A 281 22.37 6.94 10.14
CA LEU A 281 21.77 5.67 9.71
C LEU A 281 21.76 4.64 10.85
N LYS A 282 22.88 4.51 11.56
CA LYS A 282 23.02 3.62 12.72
C LYS A 282 22.00 3.91 13.83
N LYS A 283 21.61 5.18 14.02
CA LYS A 283 20.58 5.58 15.00
C LYS A 283 19.16 5.35 14.47
N LEU A 284 18.93 5.53 13.17
CA LEU A 284 17.60 5.44 12.58
C LEU A 284 17.12 3.99 12.39
N LEU A 285 18.01 3.06 12.04
CA LEU A 285 17.63 1.66 11.78
C LEU A 285 16.95 0.98 12.99
N PRO A 286 17.50 1.05 14.23
CA PRO A 286 16.81 0.49 15.40
C PRO A 286 15.46 1.16 15.66
N VAL A 287 15.32 2.45 15.35
CA VAL A 287 14.05 3.16 15.50
C VAL A 287 13.01 2.61 14.52
N LEU A 288 13.36 2.43 13.24
CA LEU A 288 12.45 1.85 12.25
C LEU A 288 12.05 0.42 12.63
N LYS A 289 13.04 -0.41 12.96
CA LYS A 289 12.82 -1.80 13.41
C LYS A 289 11.94 -1.90 14.65
N TYR A 290 12.13 -1.00 15.62
CA TYR A 290 11.28 -0.94 16.82
C TYR A 290 9.82 -0.59 16.51
N ARG A 291 9.56 0.17 15.44
CA ARG A 291 8.20 0.58 15.05
C ARG A 291 7.48 -0.44 14.17
N ALA A 292 8.21 -1.31 13.48
CA ALA A 292 7.65 -2.29 12.55
C ALA A 292 6.51 -3.14 13.13
N PRO A 293 6.61 -3.72 14.36
CA PRO A 293 5.52 -4.55 14.89
C PRO A 293 4.21 -3.77 15.12
N ALA A 294 4.30 -2.51 15.54
CA ALA A 294 3.12 -1.67 15.77
C ALA A 294 2.46 -1.21 14.45
N LEU A 295 3.26 -1.00 13.40
CA LEU A 295 2.77 -0.70 12.05
C LEU A 295 2.05 -1.92 11.47
N GLU A 296 2.70 -3.09 11.54
CA GLU A 296 2.17 -4.36 11.04
C GLU A 296 0.88 -4.76 11.77
N GLY A 297 0.86 -4.68 13.10
CA GLY A 297 -0.32 -5.02 13.89
C GLY A 297 -1.53 -4.16 13.57
N LEU A 298 -1.36 -2.84 13.50
CA LEU A 298 -2.43 -1.93 13.13
C LEU A 298 -2.86 -2.11 11.66
N GLN A 299 -1.91 -2.26 10.73
CA GLN A 299 -2.19 -2.49 9.31
C GLN A 299 -3.01 -3.78 9.10
N SER A 300 -2.62 -4.87 9.76
CA SER A 300 -3.29 -6.16 9.70
C SER A 300 -4.72 -6.07 10.25
N THR A 301 -4.88 -5.46 11.43
CA THR A 301 -6.19 -5.26 12.07
C THR A 301 -7.12 -4.40 11.22
N LEU A 302 -6.60 -3.32 10.62
CA LEU A 302 -7.36 -2.49 9.67
C LEU A 302 -7.78 -3.28 8.42
N GLY A 303 -6.95 -4.22 7.96
CA GLY A 303 -7.29 -5.13 6.86
C GLY A 303 -8.49 -6.00 7.19
N VAL A 304 -8.45 -6.69 8.34
CA VAL A 304 -9.55 -7.53 8.82
C VAL A 304 -10.86 -6.71 8.94
N MET A 305 -10.78 -5.50 9.52
CA MET A 305 -11.95 -4.65 9.67
C MET A 305 -12.50 -4.12 8.36
N LEU A 306 -11.62 -3.77 7.41
CA LEU A 306 -12.03 -3.40 6.06
C LEU A 306 -12.81 -4.53 5.40
N ASP A 307 -12.24 -5.74 5.42
CA ASP A 307 -12.87 -6.91 4.81
C ASP A 307 -14.26 -7.19 5.40
N LEU A 308 -14.42 -7.04 6.72
CA LEU A 308 -15.73 -7.18 7.37
C LEU A 308 -16.70 -6.04 7.08
N SER A 309 -16.21 -4.80 7.02
CA SER A 309 -17.03 -3.61 6.70
C SER A 309 -17.56 -3.65 5.27
N GLU A 310 -16.75 -4.17 4.34
CA GLU A 310 -17.12 -4.31 2.93
C GLU A 310 -18.11 -5.46 2.71
N GLN A 311 -18.08 -6.49 3.54
CA GLN A 311 -19.07 -7.58 3.53
C GLN A 311 -20.40 -7.24 4.20
N SER A 312 -20.41 -6.24 5.09
CA SER A 312 -21.58 -5.84 5.90
C SER A 312 -22.34 -4.64 5.33
N LEU A 313 -21.93 -4.09 4.17
CA LEU A 313 -22.71 -3.11 3.45
C LEU A 313 -24.13 -3.67 3.22
N PRO A 314 -25.18 -3.04 3.79
CA PRO A 314 -26.54 -3.43 3.50
C PRO A 314 -26.75 -3.36 1.99
N LYS A 315 -27.58 -4.25 1.44
CA LYS A 315 -28.27 -3.98 0.18
C LYS A 315 -28.76 -2.53 0.25
N THR A 316 -28.22 -1.72 -0.64
CA THR A 316 -28.45 -0.28 -0.83
C THR A 316 -29.82 0.17 -0.33
N ARG A 317 -29.86 1.25 0.46
CA ARG A 317 -31.06 2.10 0.54
C ARG A 317 -31.48 2.40 -0.91
N ASP A 318 -32.75 2.16 -1.24
CA ASP A 318 -33.30 2.07 -2.61
C ASP A 318 -33.06 3.26 -3.56
N ASN A 319 -32.37 4.32 -3.14
CA ASN A 319 -32.14 5.53 -3.93
C ASN A 319 -30.67 5.92 -4.15
N GLU A 320 -29.70 5.14 -3.69
CA GLU A 320 -28.30 5.37 -4.06
C GLU A 320 -27.88 4.43 -5.18
N THR A 321 -27.60 4.99 -6.36
CA THR A 321 -26.91 4.27 -7.44
C THR A 321 -25.69 3.58 -6.84
N PRO A 322 -25.58 2.23 -6.91
CA PRO A 322 -24.51 1.50 -6.26
C PRO A 322 -23.16 2.06 -6.73
N ARG A 323 -22.28 2.35 -5.78
CA ARG A 323 -20.91 2.80 -6.07
C ARG A 323 -20.28 1.83 -7.07
N GLN A 324 -19.79 2.37 -8.18
CA GLN A 324 -19.30 1.61 -9.32
C GLN A 324 -17.92 1.02 -8.98
N LEU A 325 -17.86 -0.29 -8.72
CA LEU A 325 -16.64 -1.02 -8.40
C LEU A 325 -15.97 -1.53 -9.68
N VAL A 326 -14.65 -1.35 -9.79
CA VAL A 326 -13.81 -1.99 -10.82
C VAL A 326 -13.39 -3.36 -10.30
N PRO A 327 -13.72 -4.49 -10.96
CA PRO A 327 -13.28 -5.81 -10.52
C PRO A 327 -11.77 -5.99 -10.78
N LEU A 328 -10.96 -5.68 -9.77
CA LEU A 328 -9.50 -5.79 -9.84
C LEU A 328 -8.99 -7.20 -10.13
N ASP A 329 -9.73 -8.25 -9.78
CA ASP A 329 -9.34 -9.64 -10.09
C ASP A 329 -9.32 -9.90 -11.60
N GLU A 330 -10.34 -9.42 -12.31
CA GLU A 330 -10.40 -9.50 -13.78
C GLU A 330 -9.32 -8.62 -14.42
N PHE A 331 -9.04 -7.44 -13.85
CA PHE A 331 -7.92 -6.61 -14.31
C PHE A 331 -6.57 -7.27 -14.04
N SER A 332 -6.37 -7.89 -12.88
CA SER A 332 -5.11 -8.57 -12.52
C SER A 332 -4.87 -9.77 -13.42
N LYS A 333 -5.89 -10.60 -13.70
CA LYS A 333 -5.81 -11.70 -14.67
C LYS A 333 -5.48 -11.18 -16.06
N ALA A 334 -6.14 -10.11 -16.49
CA ALA A 334 -5.89 -9.49 -17.78
C ALA A 334 -4.46 -8.94 -17.88
N TRP A 335 -4.00 -8.24 -16.84
CA TRP A 335 -2.65 -7.69 -16.76
C TRP A 335 -1.60 -8.79 -16.77
N SER A 336 -1.76 -9.85 -15.96
CA SER A 336 -0.85 -11.00 -15.92
C SER A 336 -0.76 -11.70 -17.28
N TYR A 337 -1.88 -11.90 -17.97
CA TYR A 337 -1.90 -12.51 -19.30
C TYR A 337 -1.22 -11.61 -20.34
N PHE A 338 -1.52 -10.31 -20.31
CA PHE A 338 -0.93 -9.32 -21.21
C PHE A 338 0.58 -9.19 -20.99
N ILE A 339 1.02 -8.96 -19.75
CA ILE A 339 2.44 -8.72 -19.44
C ILE A 339 3.29 -9.98 -19.64
N SER A 340 2.79 -11.17 -19.31
CA SER A 340 3.53 -12.42 -19.58
C SER A 340 3.77 -12.60 -21.08
N SER A 341 2.76 -12.36 -21.92
CA SER A 341 2.89 -12.43 -23.38
C SER A 341 3.94 -11.45 -23.91
N ILE A 342 3.98 -10.22 -23.38
CA ILE A 342 4.96 -9.20 -23.76
C ILE A 342 6.38 -9.56 -23.27
N LEU A 343 6.52 -10.02 -22.03
CA LEU A 343 7.82 -10.41 -21.48
C LEU A 343 8.41 -11.62 -22.20
N THR A 344 7.60 -12.63 -22.52
CA THR A 344 8.01 -13.77 -23.34
C THR A 344 8.47 -13.31 -24.72
N MET A 345 7.74 -12.38 -25.34
CA MET A 345 8.12 -11.80 -26.63
C MET A 345 9.47 -11.07 -26.56
N GLN A 346 9.67 -10.23 -25.54
CA GLN A 346 10.91 -9.48 -25.33
C GLN A 346 12.11 -10.40 -25.02
N TYR A 347 11.90 -11.43 -24.20
CA TYR A 347 12.93 -12.41 -23.86
C TYR A 347 13.50 -13.10 -25.10
N TYR A 348 12.63 -13.60 -25.98
CA TYR A 348 13.05 -14.26 -27.22
C TYR A 348 13.57 -13.31 -28.31
N GLN A 349 13.42 -11.99 -28.13
CA GLN A 349 14.02 -10.97 -28.99
C GLN A 349 15.41 -10.52 -28.51
N GLN A 350 15.87 -10.92 -27.33
CA GLN A 350 17.21 -10.57 -26.84
C GLN A 350 18.30 -11.34 -27.57
N SER A 351 19.37 -10.64 -27.97
CA SER A 351 20.52 -11.19 -28.69
C SER A 351 21.23 -12.34 -27.94
N SER A 352 21.12 -12.38 -26.61
CA SER A 352 21.68 -13.43 -25.73
C SER A 352 20.85 -14.72 -25.72
N ALA A 353 19.56 -14.67 -26.07
CA ALA A 353 18.65 -15.81 -26.08
C ALA A 353 18.56 -16.51 -27.45
N SER A 354 19.29 -16.01 -28.47
CA SER A 354 19.21 -16.54 -29.83
C SER A 354 19.71 -17.99 -29.95
N ALA A 355 20.58 -18.43 -29.03
CA ALA A 355 21.12 -19.79 -28.99
C ALA A 355 20.13 -20.82 -28.39
N THR A 356 19.08 -20.38 -27.68
CA THR A 356 18.09 -21.23 -27.01
C THR A 356 16.68 -21.11 -27.61
N LEU A 357 16.55 -20.42 -28.76
CA LEU A 357 15.28 -20.32 -29.49
C LEU A 357 14.84 -21.71 -29.96
N PRO A 358 13.60 -22.14 -29.66
CA PRO A 358 12.99 -23.28 -30.34
C PRO A 358 13.05 -23.08 -31.86
N GLN A 359 13.48 -24.10 -32.61
CA GLN A 359 13.55 -24.03 -34.08
C GLN A 359 12.21 -23.55 -34.65
N GLY A 360 12.23 -22.40 -35.35
CA GLY A 360 11.05 -21.84 -36.01
C GLY A 360 10.23 -20.82 -35.21
N PHE A 361 10.64 -20.43 -34.01
CA PHE A 361 9.97 -19.33 -33.29
C PHE A 361 10.09 -18.02 -34.08
N ARG A 362 8.94 -17.43 -34.42
CA ARG A 362 8.82 -16.10 -35.02
C ARG A 362 7.89 -15.27 -34.15
N THR A 363 8.37 -14.12 -33.70
CA THR A 363 7.61 -13.18 -32.85
C THR A 363 6.25 -12.83 -33.46
N GLU A 364 6.19 -12.65 -34.79
CA GLU A 364 4.95 -12.36 -35.51
C GLU A 364 3.94 -13.51 -35.42
N ASN A 365 4.39 -14.76 -35.56
CA ASN A 365 3.53 -15.94 -35.46
C ASN A 365 3.05 -16.14 -34.02
N TYR A 366 3.92 -15.93 -33.04
CA TYR A 366 3.56 -16.00 -31.62
C TYR A 366 2.50 -14.95 -31.26
N LEU A 367 2.73 -13.69 -31.66
CA LEU A 367 1.78 -12.61 -31.42
C LEU A 367 0.44 -12.87 -32.12
N LYS A 368 0.47 -13.38 -33.35
CA LYS A 368 -0.74 -13.76 -34.10
C LYS A 368 -1.54 -14.81 -33.33
N SER A 369 -0.91 -15.88 -32.84
CA SER A 369 -1.58 -16.92 -32.05
C SER A 369 -2.18 -16.38 -30.75
N ILE A 370 -1.49 -15.46 -30.07
CA ILE A 370 -2.03 -14.81 -28.86
C ILE A 370 -3.25 -13.95 -29.19
N LEU A 371 -3.18 -13.13 -30.24
CA LEU A 371 -4.30 -12.26 -30.64
C LEU A 371 -5.52 -13.08 -31.11
N GLU A 372 -5.31 -14.15 -31.88
CA GLU A 372 -6.39 -15.07 -32.29
C GLU A 372 -7.05 -15.74 -31.09
N PHE A 373 -6.27 -16.18 -30.11
CA PHE A 373 -6.79 -16.73 -28.87
C PHE A 373 -7.59 -15.69 -28.07
N VAL A 374 -7.06 -14.48 -27.91
CA VAL A 374 -7.76 -13.36 -27.23
C VAL A 374 -9.09 -13.06 -27.91
N ASP A 375 -9.12 -12.99 -29.24
CA ASP A 375 -10.36 -12.75 -30.00
C ASP A 375 -11.39 -13.87 -29.81
N GLN A 376 -10.95 -15.13 -29.76
CA GLN A 376 -11.82 -16.26 -29.47
C GLN A 376 -12.38 -16.22 -28.04
N GLN A 377 -11.59 -15.82 -27.04
CA GLN A 377 -12.10 -15.67 -25.68
C GLN A 377 -13.01 -14.44 -25.53
N CYS A 378 -12.76 -13.37 -26.29
CA CYS A 378 -13.62 -12.20 -26.33
C CYS A 378 -15.01 -12.55 -26.87
N SER A 379 -15.10 -13.34 -27.96
CA SER A 379 -16.36 -13.76 -28.56
C SER A 379 -17.17 -14.72 -27.66
N ARG A 380 -16.49 -15.44 -26.76
CA ARG A 380 -17.12 -16.25 -25.69
C ARG A 380 -17.63 -15.41 -24.51
N GLY A 381 -17.40 -14.11 -24.51
CA GLY A 381 -17.91 -13.20 -23.47
C GLY A 381 -17.13 -13.24 -22.16
N ILE A 382 -15.88 -13.70 -22.15
CA ILE A 382 -15.05 -13.74 -20.93
C ILE A 382 -14.48 -12.35 -20.63
N ASN A 383 -14.88 -11.77 -19.49
CA ASN A 383 -14.69 -10.35 -19.16
C ASN A 383 -13.21 -9.90 -19.12
N HIS A 384 -12.31 -10.62 -18.45
CA HIS A 384 -10.88 -10.23 -18.43
C HIS A 384 -10.24 -10.22 -19.83
N PHE A 385 -10.68 -11.05 -20.77
CA PHE A 385 -10.14 -11.02 -22.14
C PHE A 385 -10.55 -9.76 -22.92
N HIS A 386 -11.67 -9.13 -22.58
CA HIS A 386 -12.03 -7.82 -23.14
C HIS A 386 -11.05 -6.73 -22.68
N ILE A 387 -10.57 -6.82 -21.44
CA ILE A 387 -9.52 -5.94 -20.92
C ILE A 387 -8.18 -6.25 -21.59
N VAL A 388 -7.82 -7.53 -21.75
CA VAL A 388 -6.60 -7.94 -22.47
C VAL A 388 -6.59 -7.34 -23.88
N LYS A 389 -7.72 -7.43 -24.60
CA LYS A 389 -7.87 -6.84 -25.94
C LYS A 389 -7.71 -5.32 -25.93
N LEU A 390 -8.28 -4.64 -24.94
CA LEU A 390 -8.10 -3.20 -24.77
C LEU A 390 -6.64 -2.81 -24.49
N LEU A 391 -5.92 -3.56 -23.65
CA LEU A 391 -4.50 -3.35 -23.37
C LEU A 391 -3.65 -3.53 -24.64
N TRP A 392 -3.94 -4.56 -25.45
CA TRP A 392 -3.29 -4.78 -26.74
C TRP A 392 -3.56 -3.65 -27.74
N LEU A 393 -4.78 -3.10 -27.76
CA LEU A 393 -5.13 -1.96 -28.60
C LEU A 393 -4.32 -0.71 -28.21
N VAL A 394 -4.17 -0.44 -26.91
CA VAL A 394 -3.32 0.66 -26.42
C VAL A 394 -1.85 0.39 -26.73
N TYR A 395 -1.40 -0.86 -26.57
CA TYR A 395 -0.02 -1.26 -26.84
C TYR A 395 0.37 -1.05 -28.30
N LYS A 396 -0.50 -1.48 -29.22
CA LYS A 396 -0.29 -1.30 -30.67
C LYS A 396 -0.24 0.18 -31.07
N GLU A 397 -1.08 1.00 -30.47
CA GLU A 397 -1.16 2.44 -30.80
C GLU A 397 0.05 3.23 -30.27
N LYS A 398 0.54 2.91 -29.08
CA LYS A 398 1.66 3.60 -28.44
C LYS A 398 3.04 3.12 -28.87
N GLY A 399 3.13 1.96 -29.52
CA GLY A 399 4.40 1.42 -30.00
C GLY A 399 5.41 1.22 -28.88
N THR A 400 6.61 1.76 -29.03
CA THR A 400 7.73 1.61 -28.07
C THR A 400 7.41 2.15 -26.67
N ASP A 401 6.57 3.18 -26.57
CA ASP A 401 6.22 3.82 -25.29
C ASP A 401 5.03 3.15 -24.59
N ALA A 402 4.50 2.08 -25.16
CA ALA A 402 3.29 1.42 -24.68
C ALA A 402 3.37 0.93 -23.24
N LEU A 403 4.44 0.20 -22.90
CA LEU A 403 4.61 -0.35 -21.56
C LEU A 403 4.81 0.75 -20.50
N PRO A 404 5.73 1.72 -20.68
CA PRO A 404 5.84 2.87 -19.80
C PRO A 404 4.52 3.64 -19.65
N PHE A 405 3.78 3.84 -20.76
CA PHE A 405 2.50 4.54 -20.76
C PHE A 405 1.43 3.77 -19.98
N LEU A 406 1.27 2.46 -20.21
CA LEU A 406 0.31 1.64 -19.50
C LEU A 406 0.65 1.56 -18.01
N LEU A 407 1.93 1.39 -17.67
CA LEU A 407 2.41 1.41 -16.29
C LEU A 407 2.10 2.76 -15.63
N TYR A 408 2.36 3.87 -16.31
CA TYR A 408 2.01 5.21 -15.84
C TYR A 408 0.51 5.37 -15.61
N CYS A 409 -0.33 4.86 -16.51
CA CYS A 409 -1.78 4.91 -16.37
C CYS A 409 -2.26 4.14 -15.14
N VAL A 410 -1.70 2.96 -14.90
CA VAL A 410 -1.98 2.13 -13.73
C VAL A 410 -1.45 2.79 -12.46
N GLN A 411 -0.25 3.37 -12.48
CA GLN A 411 0.35 4.09 -11.35
C GLN A 411 -0.40 5.39 -11.01
N LYS A 412 -1.05 6.01 -12.00
CA LYS A 412 -1.82 7.26 -11.83
C LYS A 412 -3.22 7.14 -12.42
N PRO A 413 -4.09 6.33 -11.81
CA PRO A 413 -5.40 6.03 -12.35
C PRO A 413 -6.30 7.28 -12.35
N GLN A 414 -6.97 7.52 -13.48
CA GLN A 414 -7.93 8.60 -13.69
C GLN A 414 -9.35 8.05 -13.78
N ASP A 415 -10.35 8.92 -13.65
CA ASP A 415 -11.76 8.51 -13.76
C ASP A 415 -12.11 7.93 -15.13
N ILE A 416 -11.41 8.38 -16.19
CA ILE A 416 -11.55 7.78 -17.52
C ILE A 416 -11.07 6.33 -17.57
N LEU A 417 -10.00 5.97 -16.84
CA LEU A 417 -9.53 4.60 -16.74
C LEU A 417 -10.59 3.72 -16.06
N ARG A 418 -11.17 4.22 -14.96
CA ARG A 418 -12.27 3.54 -14.26
C ARG A 418 -13.47 3.32 -15.16
N TYR A 419 -13.89 4.38 -15.86
CA TYR A 419 -15.04 4.37 -16.75
C TYR A 419 -14.84 3.39 -17.90
N THR A 420 -13.68 3.46 -18.56
CA THR A 420 -13.32 2.58 -19.66
C THR A 420 -13.26 1.11 -19.22
N LEU A 421 -12.58 0.81 -18.11
CA LEU A 421 -12.52 -0.55 -17.58
C LEU A 421 -13.92 -1.06 -17.20
N HIS A 422 -14.74 -0.25 -16.55
CA HIS A 422 -16.13 -0.59 -16.22
C HIS A 422 -16.96 -0.93 -17.47
N LEU A 423 -16.94 -0.06 -18.48
CA LEU A 423 -17.68 -0.29 -19.72
C LEU A 423 -17.21 -1.54 -20.45
N THR A 424 -15.92 -1.85 -20.35
CA THR A 424 -15.32 -3.06 -20.94
C THR A 424 -15.80 -4.34 -20.23
N MET A 425 -16.16 -4.25 -18.95
CA MET A 425 -16.57 -5.39 -18.10
C MET A 425 -18.05 -5.45 -17.74
N ARG A 426 -18.89 -4.55 -18.26
CA ARG A 426 -20.30 -4.44 -17.87
C ARG A 426 -21.03 -5.78 -18.08
N PRO A 427 -21.86 -6.29 -17.15
CA PRO A 427 -22.62 -7.52 -17.36
C PRO A 427 -23.50 -7.42 -18.62
N GLN A 428 -23.65 -8.53 -19.35
CA GLN A 428 -24.61 -8.58 -20.46
C GLN A 428 -26.03 -8.43 -19.90
N THR A 429 -26.78 -7.47 -20.42
CA THR A 429 -28.21 -7.25 -20.14
C THR A 429 -28.98 -7.39 -21.45
N GLU A 430 -30.31 -7.52 -21.38
CA GLU A 430 -31.19 -7.63 -22.56
C GLU A 430 -30.98 -6.52 -23.60
N ASN A 431 -30.44 -5.36 -23.19
CA ASN A 431 -30.18 -4.19 -24.04
C ASN A 431 -28.71 -4.01 -24.49
N SER A 432 -27.79 -4.93 -24.14
CA SER A 432 -26.36 -4.79 -24.46
C SER A 432 -25.81 -6.04 -25.17
N SER A 433 -25.68 -5.99 -26.50
CA SER A 433 -25.03 -7.08 -27.25
C SER A 433 -23.51 -7.06 -27.04
N LEU A 434 -22.91 -8.26 -26.96
CA LEU A 434 -21.46 -8.45 -26.84
C LEU A 434 -20.70 -7.80 -28.00
N GLU A 435 -21.25 -7.89 -29.21
CA GLU A 435 -20.70 -7.29 -30.43
C GLU A 435 -20.55 -5.76 -30.29
N LYS A 436 -21.61 -5.06 -29.88
CA LYS A 436 -21.58 -3.60 -29.66
C LYS A 436 -20.57 -3.18 -28.60
N ARG A 437 -20.23 -4.06 -27.65
CA ARG A 437 -19.20 -3.79 -26.64
C ARG A 437 -17.80 -3.91 -27.24
N LEU A 438 -17.55 -4.96 -28.01
CA LEU A 438 -16.27 -5.20 -28.68
C LEU A 438 -15.98 -4.12 -29.73
N GLU A 439 -17.00 -3.66 -30.47
CA GLU A 439 -16.92 -2.54 -31.42
C GLU A 439 -16.49 -1.21 -30.77
N LYS A 440 -16.79 -1.02 -29.47
CA LYS A 440 -16.44 0.20 -28.74
C LYS A 440 -15.03 0.18 -28.14
N LEU A 441 -14.33 -0.96 -28.13
CA LEU A 441 -12.97 -1.04 -27.55
C LEU A 441 -11.97 -0.06 -28.20
N PRO A 442 -11.96 0.17 -29.53
CA PRO A 442 -11.10 1.19 -30.14
C PRO A 442 -11.43 2.61 -29.64
N GLN A 443 -12.70 2.95 -29.46
CA GLN A 443 -13.12 4.25 -28.93
C GLN A 443 -12.66 4.43 -27.48
N TYR A 444 -12.70 3.36 -26.69
CA TYR A 444 -12.20 3.37 -25.32
C TYR A 444 -10.67 3.48 -25.26
N ARG A 445 -9.94 2.84 -26.18
CA ARG A 445 -8.50 3.05 -26.38
C ARG A 445 -8.21 4.53 -26.62
N ASP A 446 -8.90 5.15 -27.57
CA ASP A 446 -8.66 6.55 -27.96
C ASP A 446 -8.95 7.52 -26.80
N ALA A 447 -10.07 7.32 -26.11
CA ALA A 447 -10.45 8.11 -24.95
C ALA A 447 -9.44 7.95 -23.79
N TRP A 448 -8.95 6.73 -23.55
CA TRP A 448 -7.91 6.47 -22.55
C TRP A 448 -6.62 7.19 -22.93
N ILE A 449 -6.13 7.01 -24.16
CA ILE A 449 -4.88 7.62 -24.62
C ILE A 449 -4.92 9.15 -24.56
N ALA A 450 -5.98 9.76 -25.08
CA ALA A 450 -6.13 11.22 -25.13
C ALA A 450 -6.16 11.85 -23.73
N ALA A 451 -6.90 11.25 -22.80
CA ALA A 451 -7.03 11.76 -21.44
C ALA A 451 -5.72 11.76 -20.65
N TYR A 452 -4.82 10.83 -20.94
CA TYR A 452 -3.50 10.77 -20.32
C TYR A 452 -2.44 11.62 -21.04
N GLN A 453 -2.58 11.83 -22.36
CA GLN A 453 -1.71 12.73 -23.13
C GLN A 453 -1.94 14.21 -22.81
N ASN A 454 -3.20 14.65 -22.68
CA ASN A 454 -3.51 16.06 -22.40
C ASN A 454 -2.87 16.55 -21.09
N ARG A 455 -2.74 15.67 -20.09
CA ARG A 455 -2.07 16.01 -18.82
C ARG A 455 -0.54 16.00 -18.87
N LEU A 456 0.07 15.20 -19.74
CA LEU A 456 1.52 15.26 -19.93
C LEU A 456 1.93 16.63 -20.49
N ASN A 457 1.10 17.21 -21.36
CA ASN A 457 1.27 18.55 -21.90
C ASN A 457 0.96 19.65 -20.85
N GLU A 458 -0.03 19.48 -19.98
CA GLU A 458 -0.32 20.43 -18.88
C GLU A 458 0.75 20.45 -17.78
N SER A 459 1.47 19.34 -17.57
CA SER A 459 2.59 19.28 -16.60
C SER A 459 3.92 19.83 -17.15
N GLY A 460 3.93 20.27 -18.41
CA GLY A 460 5.08 20.91 -19.07
C GLY A 460 5.04 22.44 -19.12
N ASN A 461 4.01 23.08 -18.53
CA ASN A 461 3.86 24.53 -18.43
C ASN A 461 4.04 25.05 -17.00
#